data_AF-R7LBJ8-F1
#
_entry.id   AF-R7LBJ8-F1
#
_cell.length_a   1.000
_cell.length_b   1.000
_cell.length_c   1.000
_cell.angle_alpha   90.00
_cell.angle_beta   90.00
_cell.angle_gamma   90.00
#
_symmetry.space_group_name_H-M   'P 1'
#
loop_
_entity.id
_entity.type
_entity.pdbx_description
1 polymer ?
#
loop_
_entity_poly.entity_id
_entity_poly.type
_entity_poly.pdbx_seq_one_letter_code
_entity_poly.pdbx_strand_id
1 'polypeptide(L)'
;MSTLVENKQIPKCPKLSAPALSDLQHYINTIEILLSTLGLKCFQIMETQSESVFVCKDKYGNIGEGEYLEDGFMLYKGAKCSLELHKGTKSLPMREALIQDGTLKKSGDHYVLQSNKIFSSVSSASSIILGRRSNGWTEWKDSKGKTLDELKR
;
A
#
# COMPACT_ATOMS: atom_id res chain seq x y z
N MET A 1 -14.21 32.21 -12.40
CA MET A 1 -13.16 31.21 -12.11
C MET A 1 -12.72 31.42 -10.68
N SER A 2 -12.97 30.47 -9.78
CA SER A 2 -12.67 30.60 -8.35
C SER A 2 -11.22 30.21 -8.09
N THR A 3 -10.39 31.15 -7.62
CA THR A 3 -9.00 30.91 -7.22
C THR A 3 -8.97 30.35 -5.81
N LEU A 4 -8.64 29.06 -5.67
CA LEU A 4 -8.35 28.45 -4.38
C LEU A 4 -7.03 29.02 -3.85
N VAL A 5 -7.08 29.72 -2.71
CA VAL A 5 -5.90 30.22 -2.02
C VAL A 5 -5.30 29.07 -1.22
N GLU A 6 -4.14 28.58 -1.65
CA GLU A 6 -3.39 27.56 -0.90
C GLU A 6 -2.78 28.19 0.37
N ASN A 7 -3.11 27.61 1.52
CA ASN A 7 -2.54 28.01 2.80
C ASN A 7 -1.07 27.57 2.88
N LYS A 8 -0.14 28.55 2.84
CA LYS A 8 1.32 28.34 2.86
C LYS A 8 1.93 28.25 4.27
N GLN A 9 1.11 28.22 5.33
CA GLN A 9 1.62 28.17 6.70
C GLN A 9 1.78 26.72 7.17
N ILE A 10 3.01 26.34 7.52
CA ILE A 10 3.29 25.10 8.26
C ILE A 10 3.03 25.41 9.75
N PRO A 11 2.01 24.82 10.40
CA PRO A 11 1.71 25.10 11.80
C PRO A 11 2.88 24.65 12.68
N LYS A 12 3.28 25.50 13.64
CA LYS A 12 4.24 25.09 14.66
C LYS A 12 3.58 24.05 15.58
N CYS A 13 4.29 22.97 15.87
CA CYS A 13 3.82 21.97 16.83
C CYS A 13 3.54 22.64 18.18
N PRO A 14 2.30 22.59 18.72
CA PRO A 14 1.97 23.23 19.97
C PRO A 14 2.75 22.57 21.12
N LYS A 15 3.29 23.38 22.03
CA LYS A 15 3.92 22.87 23.26
C LYS A 15 2.81 22.45 24.21
N LEU A 16 2.51 21.15 24.24
CA LEU A 16 1.51 20.58 25.14
C LEU A 16 2.16 20.22 26.48
N SER A 17 1.44 20.45 27.59
CA SER A 17 1.84 19.98 28.92
C SER A 17 1.72 18.46 29.02
N ALA A 18 2.50 17.82 29.90
CA ALA A 18 2.44 16.37 30.10
C ALA A 18 1.02 15.83 30.43
N PRO A 19 0.20 16.49 31.28
CA PRO A 19 -1.18 16.07 31.51
C PRO A 19 -2.03 16.09 30.23
N ALA A 20 -1.98 17.20 29.48
CA ALA A 20 -2.71 17.32 28.21
C ALA A 20 -2.30 16.25 27.18
N LEU A 21 -1.02 15.87 27.14
CA LEU A 21 -0.56 14.75 26.29
C LEU A 21 -1.16 13.42 26.74
N SER A 22 -1.21 13.17 28.05
CA SER A 22 -1.83 11.97 28.62
C SER A 22 -3.32 11.87 28.28
N ASP A 23 -4.04 12.99 28.36
CA ASP A 23 -5.47 13.05 28.03
C ASP A 23 -5.70 12.76 26.54
N LEU A 24 -4.89 13.35 25.65
CA LEU A 24 -4.97 13.11 24.21
C LEU A 24 -4.64 11.65 23.85
N GLN A 25 -3.61 11.06 24.47
CA GLN A 25 -3.28 9.65 24.29
C GLN A 25 -4.43 8.75 24.75
N HIS A 26 -5.05 9.08 25.88
CA HIS A 26 -6.24 8.36 26.36
C HIS A 26 -7.37 8.39 25.34
N TYR A 27 -7.68 9.57 24.77
CA TYR A 27 -8.73 9.70 23.75
C TYR A 27 -8.43 8.90 22.49
N ILE A 28 -7.19 8.93 21.99
CA ILE A 28 -6.79 8.15 20.81
C ILE A 28 -7.02 6.65 21.07
N ASN A 29 -6.58 6.14 22.23
CA ASN A 29 -6.77 4.73 22.59
C ASN A 29 -8.26 4.37 22.70
N THR A 30 -9.09 5.23 23.31
CA THR A 30 -10.54 4.99 23.38
C THR A 30 -11.16 4.91 21.98
N ILE A 31 -10.79 5.83 21.08
CA ILE A 31 -11.27 5.83 19.70
C ILE A 31 -10.84 4.56 18.98
N GLU A 32 -9.58 4.13 19.13
CA GLU A 32 -9.07 2.90 18.53
C GLU A 32 -9.83 1.65 18.99
N ILE A 33 -10.13 1.55 20.28
CA ILE A 33 -10.95 0.47 20.84
C ILE A 33 -12.35 0.48 20.21
N LEU A 34 -13.01 1.64 20.17
CA LEU A 34 -14.37 1.77 19.61
C LEU A 34 -14.42 1.45 18.12
N LEU A 35 -13.41 1.85 17.36
CA LEU A 35 -13.33 1.52 15.94
C LEU A 35 -13.05 0.03 15.72
N SER A 36 -12.21 -0.58 16.56
CA SER A 36 -11.91 -2.01 16.50
C SER A 36 -13.12 -2.88 16.79
N THR A 37 -14.01 -2.51 17.73
CA THR A 37 -15.27 -3.24 17.97
C THR A 37 -16.23 -3.18 16.78
N LEU A 38 -16.12 -2.16 15.94
CA LEU A 38 -16.85 -2.01 14.68
C LEU A 38 -16.14 -2.70 13.49
N GLY A 39 -15.02 -3.37 13.73
CA GLY A 39 -14.21 -4.03 12.69
C GLY A 39 -13.32 -3.08 11.88
N LEU A 40 -13.17 -1.82 12.29
CA LEU A 40 -12.33 -0.83 11.64
C LEU A 40 -10.93 -0.81 12.29
N LYS A 41 -9.95 -1.41 11.62
CA LYS A 41 -8.53 -1.36 12.02
C LYS A 41 -7.91 -0.01 11.63
N CYS A 42 -8.17 1.03 12.41
CA CYS A 42 -7.55 2.36 12.25
C CYS A 42 -6.30 2.48 13.14
N PHE A 43 -5.37 3.40 12.81
CA PHE A 43 -4.17 3.71 13.61
C PHE A 43 -3.09 2.62 13.73
N GLN A 44 -3.17 1.55 12.95
CA GLN A 44 -2.04 0.63 12.83
C GLN A 44 -0.82 1.36 12.28
N ILE A 45 0.17 1.57 13.15
CA ILE A 45 1.50 2.00 12.76
C ILE A 45 2.04 0.86 11.88
N MET A 46 2.27 1.14 10.60
CA MET A 46 2.98 0.23 9.71
C MET A 46 4.43 0.21 10.18
N GLU A 47 4.75 -0.62 11.17
CA GLU A 47 6.14 -0.89 11.52
C GLU A 47 6.80 -1.50 10.29
N THR A 48 7.74 -0.76 9.71
CA THR A 48 8.60 -1.26 8.63
C THR A 48 9.63 -2.19 9.28
N GLN A 49 9.21 -3.38 9.73
CA GLN A 49 10.15 -4.39 10.19
C GLN A 49 10.84 -4.99 8.96
N SER A 50 12.03 -4.47 8.71
CA SER A 50 12.87 -4.61 7.52
C SER A 50 13.47 -6.01 7.27
N GLU A 51 12.82 -7.10 7.69
CA GLU A 51 13.39 -8.45 7.55
C GLU A 51 12.91 -9.22 6.31
N SER A 52 11.83 -8.80 5.64
CA SER A 52 11.38 -9.51 4.43
C SER A 52 10.69 -8.62 3.41
N VAL A 53 11.43 -7.63 2.88
CA VAL A 53 10.98 -6.92 1.68
C VAL A 53 11.10 -7.84 0.47
N PHE A 54 9.99 -8.05 -0.21
CA PHE A 54 9.88 -8.79 -1.45
C PHE A 54 9.72 -7.84 -2.63
N VAL A 55 10.35 -8.20 -3.75
CA VAL A 55 10.29 -7.45 -5.00
C VAL A 55 9.58 -8.29 -6.05
N CYS A 56 8.62 -7.68 -6.73
CA CYS A 56 7.98 -8.19 -7.93
C CYS A 56 8.34 -7.27 -9.10
N LYS A 57 8.88 -7.82 -10.19
CA LYS A 57 9.27 -7.04 -11.36
C LYS A 57 9.09 -7.82 -12.66
N ASP A 58 8.94 -7.09 -13.76
CA ASP A 58 8.93 -7.67 -15.11
C ASP A 58 9.91 -6.99 -16.07
N LYS A 59 9.93 -7.46 -17.31
CA LYS A 59 10.77 -6.95 -18.40
C LYS A 59 10.29 -5.61 -18.98
N TYR A 60 9.09 -5.15 -18.63
CA TYR A 60 8.49 -3.92 -19.13
C TYR A 60 8.67 -2.74 -18.17
N GLY A 61 9.50 -2.93 -17.13
CA GLY A 61 9.81 -1.89 -16.15
C GLY A 61 8.75 -1.74 -15.05
N ASN A 62 7.78 -2.66 -14.97
CA ASN A 62 6.87 -2.74 -13.84
C ASN A 62 7.63 -3.30 -12.64
N ILE A 63 7.55 -2.63 -11.50
CA ILE A 63 8.25 -3.01 -10.28
C ILE A 63 7.45 -2.57 -9.06
N GLY A 64 7.29 -3.47 -8.11
CA GLY A 64 6.74 -3.15 -6.79
C GLY A 64 7.53 -3.86 -5.71
N GLU A 65 7.60 -3.20 -4.56
CA GLU A 65 8.22 -3.71 -3.34
C GLU A 65 7.15 -3.79 -2.27
N GLY A 66 7.24 -4.78 -1.41
CA GLY A 66 6.25 -4.98 -0.37
C GLY A 66 6.65 -6.02 0.65
N GLU A 67 5.79 -6.22 1.63
CA GLU A 67 5.99 -7.20 2.69
C GLU A 67 4.80 -8.14 2.81
N TYR A 68 5.11 -9.38 3.17
CA TYR A 68 4.11 -10.40 3.47
C TYR A 68 3.63 -10.23 4.92
N LEU A 69 2.32 -10.06 5.09
CA LEU A 69 1.67 -9.89 6.37
C LEU A 69 0.78 -11.10 6.65
N GLU A 70 0.43 -11.32 7.92
CA GLU A 70 -0.54 -12.38 8.30
C GLU A 70 -1.89 -12.17 7.61
N ASP A 71 -2.33 -10.90 7.49
CA ASP A 71 -3.61 -10.51 6.90
C ASP A 71 -3.54 -10.21 5.38
N GLY A 72 -2.41 -10.48 4.72
CA GLY A 72 -2.28 -10.30 3.27
C GLY A 72 -0.90 -9.85 2.80
N PHE A 73 -0.87 -8.87 1.89
CA PHE A 73 0.39 -8.35 1.35
C PHE A 73 0.36 -6.84 1.26
N MET A 74 1.33 -6.17 1.88
CA MET A 74 1.45 -4.73 1.80
C MET A 74 2.34 -4.34 0.63
N LEU A 75 1.78 -3.60 -0.32
CA LEU A 75 2.52 -2.99 -1.41
C LEU A 75 2.93 -1.57 -1.02
N TYR A 76 4.22 -1.25 -1.17
CA TYR A 76 4.74 0.07 -0.86
C TYR A 76 4.39 1.11 -1.92
N LYS A 77 4.20 2.34 -1.43
CA LYS A 77 4.06 3.55 -2.24
C LYS A 77 5.23 3.64 -3.24
N GLY A 78 4.92 4.10 -4.45
CA GLY A 78 5.91 4.27 -5.51
C GLY A 78 6.04 3.05 -6.43
N ALA A 79 5.34 1.95 -6.14
CA ALA A 79 5.26 0.81 -7.05
C ALA A 79 4.79 1.25 -8.45
N LYS A 80 5.53 0.83 -9.47
CA LYS A 80 5.26 1.06 -10.90
C LYS A 80 4.48 -0.14 -11.45
N CYS A 81 3.24 0.11 -11.80
CA CYS A 81 2.31 -0.86 -12.34
C CYS A 81 2.16 -0.66 -13.85
N SER A 82 1.90 -1.75 -14.57
CA SER A 82 1.63 -1.74 -16.02
C SER A 82 0.57 -0.71 -16.35
N LEU A 83 0.65 0.00 -17.48
CA LEU A 83 -0.40 0.91 -17.93
C LEU A 83 -1.61 0.14 -18.48
N GLU A 84 -1.34 -0.88 -19.29
CA GLU A 84 -2.36 -1.70 -19.94
C GLU A 84 -2.41 -3.10 -19.32
N LEU A 85 -3.57 -3.75 -19.43
CA LEU A 85 -3.69 -5.16 -19.09
C LEU A 85 -3.00 -6.03 -20.15
N HIS A 86 -2.40 -7.13 -19.74
CA HIS A 86 -1.80 -8.07 -20.68
C HIS A 86 -2.87 -8.71 -21.56
N LYS A 87 -2.55 -8.95 -22.85
CA LYS A 87 -3.45 -9.60 -23.81
C LYS A 87 -4.02 -10.89 -23.21
N GLY A 88 -5.36 -11.01 -23.20
CA GLY A 88 -6.10 -12.13 -22.62
C GLY A 88 -6.59 -11.92 -21.19
N THR A 89 -6.19 -10.84 -20.50
CA THR A 89 -6.73 -10.48 -19.19
C THR A 89 -7.99 -9.65 -19.38
N LYS A 90 -9.16 -10.16 -18.94
CA LYS A 90 -10.46 -9.49 -19.15
C LYS A 90 -10.59 -8.17 -18.39
N SER A 91 -10.57 -8.25 -17.06
CA SER A 91 -10.66 -7.08 -16.19
C SER A 91 -10.09 -7.42 -14.82
N LEU A 92 -9.65 -6.38 -14.12
CA LEU A 92 -9.21 -6.45 -12.73
C LEU A 92 -10.00 -5.37 -11.97
N PRO A 93 -11.20 -5.68 -11.44
CA PRO A 93 -12.08 -4.67 -10.83
C PRO A 93 -11.40 -3.85 -9.73
N MET A 94 -10.53 -4.49 -8.93
CA MET A 94 -9.74 -3.81 -7.91
C MET A 94 -8.79 -2.76 -8.51
N ARG A 95 -8.21 -3.03 -9.68
CA ARG A 95 -7.33 -2.08 -10.37
C ARG A 95 -8.10 -0.86 -10.87
N GLU A 96 -9.28 -1.08 -11.44
CA GLU A 96 -10.17 -0.01 -11.90
C GLU A 96 -10.60 0.88 -10.73
N ALA A 97 -10.96 0.29 -9.59
CA ALA A 97 -11.27 1.01 -8.36
C ALA A 97 -10.08 1.87 -7.87
N LEU A 98 -8.86 1.30 -7.87
CA LEU A 98 -7.65 2.03 -7.47
C LEU A 98 -7.26 3.16 -8.43
N ILE A 99 -7.62 3.05 -9.72
CA ILE A 99 -7.43 4.14 -10.67
C ILE A 99 -8.47 5.24 -10.42
N GLN A 100 -9.73 4.84 -10.18
CA GLN A 100 -10.83 5.76 -9.94
C GLN A 100 -10.67 6.55 -8.63
N ASP A 101 -10.19 5.91 -7.56
CA ASP A 101 -9.95 6.54 -6.26
C ASP A 101 -8.63 7.36 -6.21
N GLY A 102 -7.81 7.28 -7.25
CA GLY A 102 -6.55 8.00 -7.37
C GLY A 102 -5.39 7.39 -6.58
N THR A 103 -5.54 6.18 -6.03
CA THR A 103 -4.45 5.41 -5.41
C THR A 103 -3.43 4.95 -6.46
N LEU A 104 -3.87 4.66 -7.68
CA LEU A 104 -3.03 4.46 -8.86
C LEU A 104 -3.16 5.67 -9.79
N LYS A 105 -2.07 6.42 -9.96
CA LYS A 105 -2.03 7.57 -10.88
C LYS A 105 -1.09 7.32 -12.04
N LYS A 106 -1.52 7.67 -13.24
CA LYS A 106 -0.68 7.59 -14.43
C LYS A 106 0.50 8.56 -14.29
N SER A 107 1.71 8.06 -14.48
CA SER A 107 2.95 8.83 -14.51
C SER A 107 3.86 8.26 -15.60
N GLY A 108 3.93 8.96 -16.74
CA GLY A 108 4.60 8.46 -17.95
C GLY A 108 3.94 7.19 -18.48
N ASP A 109 4.75 6.14 -18.63
CA ASP A 109 4.36 4.84 -19.18
C ASP A 109 3.86 3.83 -18.12
N HIS A 110 3.70 4.27 -16.87
CA HIS A 110 3.30 3.43 -15.74
C HIS A 110 2.17 4.06 -14.93
N TYR A 111 1.42 3.24 -14.19
CA TYR A 111 0.67 3.71 -13.03
C TYR A 111 1.57 3.66 -11.80
N VAL A 112 1.54 4.69 -10.96
CA VAL A 112 2.31 4.76 -9.72
C VAL A 112 1.39 4.73 -8.52
N LEU A 113 1.66 3.82 -7.59
CA LEU A 113 0.93 3.72 -6.32
C LEU A 113 1.24 4.93 -5.43
N GLN A 114 0.20 5.65 -5.00
CA GLN A 114 0.34 6.92 -4.29
C GLN A 114 0.49 6.78 -2.77
N SER A 115 0.10 5.63 -2.21
CA SER A 115 0.16 5.31 -0.79
C SER A 115 0.40 3.81 -0.60
N ASN A 116 0.90 3.41 0.57
CA ASN A 116 0.99 1.98 0.91
C ASN A 116 -0.41 1.37 0.90
N LYS A 117 -0.55 0.16 0.36
CA LYS A 117 -1.83 -0.52 0.27
C LYS A 117 -1.70 -1.98 0.64
N ILE A 118 -2.52 -2.43 1.58
CA ILE A 118 -2.67 -3.84 1.92
C ILE A 118 -3.67 -4.47 0.96
N PHE A 119 -3.24 -5.57 0.35
CA PHE A 119 -4.04 -6.44 -0.50
C PHE A 119 -4.40 -7.70 0.28
N SER A 120 -5.62 -8.19 0.11
CA SER A 120 -6.11 -9.43 0.75
C SER A 120 -5.39 -10.70 0.29
N SER A 121 -4.55 -10.62 -0.75
CA SER A 121 -3.70 -11.74 -1.17
C SER A 121 -2.44 -11.27 -1.87
N VAL A 122 -1.38 -12.09 -1.79
CA VAL A 122 -0.10 -11.89 -2.48
C VAL A 122 -0.26 -11.81 -4.00
N SER A 123 -1.17 -12.61 -4.55
CA SER A 123 -1.48 -12.65 -5.98
C SER A 123 -2.23 -11.41 -6.45
N SER A 124 -3.08 -10.83 -5.60
CA SER A 124 -3.74 -9.56 -5.88
C SER A 124 -2.69 -8.45 -6.06
N ALA A 125 -1.75 -8.34 -5.12
CA ALA A 125 -0.69 -7.32 -5.17
C ALA A 125 0.17 -7.44 -6.44
N SER A 126 0.64 -8.65 -6.78
CA SER A 126 1.45 -8.86 -7.99
C SER A 126 0.64 -8.63 -9.27
N SER A 127 -0.66 -8.96 -9.28
CA SER A 127 -1.52 -8.77 -10.45
C SER A 127 -1.76 -7.29 -10.78
N ILE A 128 -1.80 -6.42 -9.77
CA ILE A 128 -1.90 -4.97 -9.97
C ILE A 128 -0.64 -4.42 -10.66
N ILE A 129 0.54 -4.86 -10.21
CA ILE A 129 1.84 -4.46 -10.77
C ILE A 129 1.97 -4.94 -12.22
N LEU A 130 1.73 -6.23 -12.45
CA LEU A 130 2.00 -6.89 -13.72
C LEU A 130 0.89 -6.69 -14.77
N GLY A 131 -0.28 -6.20 -14.37
CA GLY A 131 -1.43 -6.04 -15.26
C GLY A 131 -1.97 -7.37 -15.81
N ARG A 132 -1.75 -8.48 -15.10
CA ARG A 132 -2.21 -9.82 -15.45
C ARG A 132 -2.51 -10.62 -14.20
N ARG A 133 -3.30 -11.69 -14.31
CA ARG A 133 -3.36 -12.68 -13.24
C ARG A 133 -1.99 -13.30 -13.06
N SER A 134 -1.56 -13.42 -11.81
CA SER A 134 -0.21 -13.87 -11.48
C SER A 134 -0.24 -14.73 -10.22
N ASN A 135 0.73 -15.63 -10.08
CA ASN A 135 0.91 -16.42 -8.87
C ASN A 135 1.84 -15.65 -7.93
N GLY A 136 1.28 -14.96 -6.93
CA GLY A 136 2.06 -14.11 -6.02
C GLY A 136 3.17 -14.89 -5.30
N TRP A 137 2.94 -16.17 -4.97
CA TRP A 137 3.92 -17.00 -4.28
C TRP A 137 5.24 -17.17 -5.04
N THR A 138 5.22 -17.09 -6.38
CA THR A 138 6.42 -17.23 -7.23
C THR A 138 6.93 -15.90 -7.79
N GLU A 139 6.08 -14.88 -7.87
CA GLU A 139 6.41 -13.57 -8.44
C GLU A 139 7.13 -12.68 -7.42
N TRP A 140 6.85 -12.85 -6.13
CA TRP A 140 7.50 -12.13 -5.03
C TRP A 140 8.80 -12.81 -4.65
N LYS A 141 9.92 -12.06 -4.71
CA LYS A 141 11.26 -12.58 -4.40
C LYS A 141 12.01 -11.71 -3.42
N ASP A 142 12.78 -12.31 -2.53
CA ASP A 142 13.68 -11.58 -1.63
C ASP A 142 14.93 -11.05 -2.37
N SER A 143 15.81 -10.36 -1.63
CA SER A 143 17.09 -9.86 -2.16
C SER A 143 18.03 -10.96 -2.65
N LYS A 144 17.84 -12.22 -2.21
CA LYS A 144 18.60 -13.40 -2.62
C LYS A 144 17.95 -14.15 -3.79
N GLY A 145 16.81 -13.67 -4.29
CA GLY A 145 16.06 -14.27 -5.39
C GLY A 145 15.19 -15.46 -4.99
N LYS A 146 15.09 -15.79 -3.70
CA LYS A 146 14.18 -16.83 -3.19
C LYS A 146 12.74 -16.34 -3.25
N THR A 147 11.86 -17.20 -3.71
CA THR A 147 10.43 -16.91 -3.81
C THR A 147 9.78 -16.86 -2.44
N LEU A 148 8.63 -16.18 -2.36
CA LEU A 148 7.82 -16.15 -1.15
C LEU A 148 7.37 -17.56 -0.72
N ASP A 149 7.09 -18.44 -1.69
CA ASP A 149 6.78 -19.86 -1.45
C ASP A 149 7.92 -20.56 -0.68
N GLU A 150 9.16 -20.43 -1.15
CA GLU A 150 10.33 -21.08 -0.51
C GLU A 150 10.64 -20.57 0.90
N LEU A 151 10.20 -19.36 1.24
CA LEU A 151 10.54 -18.70 2.51
C LEU A 151 9.45 -18.84 3.58
N LYS A 152 8.21 -19.10 3.18
CA LYS A 152 7.05 -19.09 4.09
C LYS A 152 6.24 -20.39 4.05
N ARG A 153 6.49 -21.30 3.11
CA ARG A 153 5.73 -22.53 2.93
C ARG A 153 6.60 -23.78 2.94
#